data_AF-A0A920KG89-F1
#
_entry.id   AF-A0A920KG89-F1
#
_cell.length_a   1.000
_cell.length_b   1.000
_cell.length_c   1.000
_cell.angle_alpha   90.00
_cell.angle_beta   90.00
_cell.angle_gamma   90.00
#
_symmetry.space_group_name_H-M   'P 1'
#
loop_
_entity.id
_entity.type
_entity.pdbx_description
1 polymer ?
#
loop_
_entity_poly.entity_id
_entity_poly.type
_entity_poly.pdbx_seq_one_letter_code
_entity_poly.pdbx_strand_id
1 'polypeptide(L)'
;MIFDCNIGELFVVRVAGNIANKSSIASIEYAVAHLNCKMILVLGHESCGAVTAAVNGGDNGPNLNHLTDHIANAVHAGQGKELADVIKINAADNAKALASNSQIIGDAVVNNSVVIKSAYYNLGSGVVDFID
;
A
#
# COMPACT_ATOMS: atom_id res chain seq x y z
N MET A 1 4.96 4.07 18.33
CA MET A 1 4.82 3.15 17.17
C MET A 1 3.32 2.93 16.95
N ILE A 2 2.82 2.78 15.71
CA ILE A 2 1.36 2.77 15.43
C ILE A 2 0.64 1.55 16.04
N PHE A 3 1.23 0.36 15.91
CA PHE A 3 0.61 -0.91 16.32
C PHE A 3 1.11 -1.47 17.66
N ASP A 4 1.86 -0.68 18.43
CA ASP A 4 2.46 -1.10 19.71
C ASP A 4 3.18 -2.47 19.66
N CYS A 5 3.99 -2.67 18.61
CA CYS A 5 4.71 -3.93 18.39
C CYS A 5 6.16 -3.85 18.89
N ASN A 6 6.69 -5.01 19.27
CA ASN A 6 8.09 -5.23 19.61
C ASN A 6 8.97 -5.44 18.37
N ILE A 7 10.29 -5.46 18.59
CA ILE A 7 11.28 -5.80 17.56
C ILE A 7 11.03 -7.25 17.08
N GLY A 8 10.93 -7.42 15.77
CA GLY A 8 10.73 -8.73 15.14
C GLY A 8 9.27 -9.14 14.93
N GLU A 9 8.30 -8.38 15.45
CA GLU A 9 6.87 -8.67 15.27
C GLU A 9 6.31 -8.17 13.92
N LEU A 10 6.96 -7.16 13.32
CA LEU A 10 6.57 -6.60 12.02
C LEU A 10 7.72 -6.69 11.00
N PHE A 11 7.42 -7.22 9.82
CA PHE A 11 8.26 -7.06 8.64
C PHE A 11 7.78 -5.84 7.85
N VAL A 12 8.58 -4.77 7.82
CA VAL A 12 8.13 -3.47 7.31
C VAL A 12 8.79 -3.14 5.97
N VAL A 13 7.96 -2.96 4.94
CA VAL A 13 8.34 -2.33 3.67
C VAL A 13 7.73 -0.93 3.63
N ARG A 14 8.57 0.10 3.54
CA ARG A 14 8.11 1.50 3.54
C ARG A 14 8.70 2.26 2.35
N VAL A 15 7.83 2.59 1.41
CA VAL A 15 8.14 3.40 0.22
C VAL A 15 7.10 4.52 0.09
N ALA A 16 7.43 5.57 -0.67
CA ALA A 16 6.50 6.65 -0.95
C ALA A 16 5.21 6.09 -1.61
N GLY A 17 4.05 6.55 -1.14
CA GLY A 17 2.75 6.13 -1.67
C GLY A 17 2.43 4.64 -1.52
N ASN A 18 3.17 3.90 -0.68
CA ASN A 18 2.98 2.46 -0.41
C ASN A 18 2.83 1.63 -1.71
N ILE A 19 3.60 1.99 -2.74
CA ILE A 19 3.49 1.39 -4.07
C ILE A 19 4.00 -0.05 -4.11
N ALA A 20 3.23 -0.93 -4.74
CA ALA A 20 3.54 -2.33 -5.00
C ALA A 20 4.42 -2.48 -6.26
N ASN A 21 5.59 -1.83 -6.26
CA ASN A 21 6.59 -2.02 -7.31
C ASN A 21 7.34 -3.36 -7.13
N LYS A 22 8.17 -3.73 -8.12
CA LYS A 22 8.90 -5.01 -8.10
C LYS A 22 9.72 -5.25 -6.84
N SER A 23 10.43 -4.24 -6.34
CA SER A 23 11.27 -4.36 -5.15
C SER A 23 10.45 -4.49 -3.87
N SER A 24 9.35 -3.74 -3.76
CA SER A 24 8.39 -3.86 -2.65
C SER A 24 7.76 -5.25 -2.63
N ILE A 25 7.27 -5.73 -3.79
CA ILE A 25 6.69 -7.07 -3.94
C ILE A 25 7.69 -8.15 -3.55
N ALA A 26 8.91 -8.12 -4.10
CA ALA A 26 9.94 -9.11 -3.79
C ALA A 26 10.26 -9.19 -2.29
N SER A 27 10.25 -8.05 -1.59
CA SER A 27 10.46 -8.00 -0.14
C SER A 27 9.30 -8.65 0.62
N ILE A 28 8.06 -8.44 0.16
CA ILE A 28 6.86 -9.04 0.75
C ILE A 28 6.77 -10.54 0.45
N GLU A 29 7.16 -10.97 -0.75
CA GLU A 29 7.28 -12.39 -1.12
C GLU A 29 8.23 -13.12 -0.18
N TYR A 30 9.36 -12.51 0.17
CA TYR A 30 10.29 -13.08 1.16
C TYR A 30 9.61 -13.28 2.52
N ALA A 31 8.86 -12.29 2.99
CA ALA A 31 8.13 -12.38 4.26
C ALA A 31 7.09 -13.50 4.25
N VAL A 32 6.39 -13.69 3.13
CA VAL A 32 5.42 -14.78 2.96
C VAL A 32 6.11 -16.14 2.88
N ALA A 33 7.09 -16.29 1.99
CA ALA A 33 7.69 -17.59 1.66
C ALA A 33 8.69 -18.10 2.72
N HIS A 34 9.40 -17.20 3.40
CA HIS A 34 10.50 -17.58 4.30
C HIS A 34 10.23 -17.25 5.77
N LEU A 35 9.45 -16.19 6.05
CA LEU A 35 9.14 -15.80 7.42
C LEU A 35 7.76 -16.29 7.89
N ASN A 36 7.00 -16.93 7.00
CA ASN A 36 5.66 -17.45 7.27
C ASN A 36 4.66 -16.37 7.77
N CYS A 37 4.83 -15.11 7.37
CA CYS A 37 3.88 -14.04 7.69
C CYS A 37 2.48 -14.42 7.21
N LYS A 38 1.47 -14.26 8.09
CA LYS A 38 0.08 -14.68 7.84
C LYS A 38 -0.85 -13.54 7.42
N MET A 39 -0.40 -12.30 7.58
CA MET A 39 -1.15 -11.10 7.22
C MET A 39 -0.22 -10.11 6.53
N ILE A 40 -0.72 -9.49 5.46
CA ILE A 40 -0.12 -8.31 4.84
C ILE A 40 -1.09 -7.14 5.05
N LEU A 41 -0.59 -6.04 5.59
CA LEU A 41 -1.35 -4.79 5.73
C LEU A 41 -0.76 -3.70 4.85
N VAL A 42 -1.53 -3.21 3.89
CA VAL A 42 -1.20 -2.01 3.11
C VAL A 42 -1.80 -0.80 3.81
N LEU A 43 -0.95 0.00 4.44
CA LEU A 43 -1.36 1.13 5.27
C LEU A 43 -1.12 2.46 4.55
N GLY A 44 -2.19 3.06 4.03
CA GLY A 44 -2.21 4.47 3.63
C GLY A 44 -2.29 5.38 4.86
N HIS A 45 -2.08 6.69 4.69
CA HIS A 45 -2.17 7.64 5.80
C HIS A 45 -2.64 9.03 5.37
N GLU A 46 -3.17 9.78 6.32
CA GLU A 46 -3.60 11.16 6.17
C GLU A 46 -2.50 12.06 5.58
N SER A 47 -2.90 12.99 4.72
CA SER A 47 -2.01 13.94 4.05
C SER A 47 -0.83 13.29 3.29
N CYS A 48 -1.07 12.16 2.62
CA CYS A 48 -0.03 11.48 1.86
C CYS A 48 0.52 12.36 0.72
N GLY A 49 1.79 12.76 0.82
CA GLY A 49 2.44 13.62 -0.16
C GLY A 49 2.60 12.99 -1.56
N ALA A 50 2.82 11.68 -1.64
CA ALA A 50 2.94 10.99 -2.93
C ALA A 50 1.60 10.97 -3.70
N VAL A 51 0.49 10.70 -3.00
CA VAL A 51 -0.84 10.77 -3.60
C VAL A 51 -1.19 12.21 -3.95
N THR A 52 -0.83 13.18 -3.10
CA THR A 52 -1.03 14.61 -3.39
C THR A 52 -0.30 15.04 -4.65
N ALA A 53 0.96 14.63 -4.83
CA ALA A 53 1.73 14.90 -6.04
C ALA A 53 1.08 14.28 -7.27
N ALA A 54 0.58 13.04 -7.17
CA ALA A 54 -0.11 12.37 -8.27
C ALA A 54 -1.44 13.07 -8.64
N VAL A 55 -2.21 13.54 -7.65
CA VAL A 55 -3.47 14.28 -7.86
C VAL A 55 -3.21 15.64 -8.53
N ASN A 56 -2.16 16.35 -8.09
CA ASN A 56 -1.78 17.64 -8.68
C ASN A 56 -1.26 17.50 -10.12
N GLY A 57 -0.70 16.33 -10.45
CA GLY A 57 -0.17 16.03 -11.78
C GLY A 57 1.06 16.88 -12.13
N GLY A 58 1.28 17.07 -13.44
CA GLY A 58 2.42 17.81 -13.98
C GLY A 58 3.69 16.97 -14.13
N ASP A 59 4.73 17.59 -14.68
CA ASP A 59 6.06 16.98 -14.80
C ASP A 59 6.90 17.28 -13.55
N ASN A 60 7.18 16.23 -12.78
CA ASN A 60 7.96 16.28 -11.55
C ASN A 60 9.39 15.71 -11.74
N GLY A 61 9.78 15.45 -12.99
CA GLY A 61 11.01 14.75 -13.36
C GLY A 61 10.84 13.22 -13.40
N PRO A 62 11.78 12.50 -14.04
CA PRO A 62 11.56 11.13 -14.49
C PRO A 62 11.26 10.13 -13.35
N ASN A 63 12.01 10.21 -12.25
CA ASN A 63 11.85 9.24 -11.14
C ASN A 63 10.58 9.50 -10.32
N LEU A 64 10.20 10.77 -10.14
CA LEU A 64 8.99 11.11 -9.41
C LEU A 64 7.74 10.84 -10.26
N ASN A 65 7.81 11.08 -11.57
CA ASN A 65 6.76 10.68 -12.50
C ASN A 65 6.54 9.16 -12.48
N HIS A 66 7.63 8.37 -12.49
CA HIS A 66 7.52 6.91 -12.34
C HIS A 66 6.82 6.49 -11.04
N LEU A 67 7.04 7.20 -9.93
CA LEU A 67 6.30 6.98 -8.68
C LEU A 67 4.82 7.33 -8.84
N THR A 68 4.49 8.51 -9.40
CA THR A 68 3.10 8.95 -9.55
C THR A 68 2.32 8.11 -10.55
N ASP A 69 2.99 7.51 -11.54
CA ASP A 69 2.38 6.59 -12.51
C ASP A 69 1.81 5.33 -11.83
N HIS A 70 2.46 4.85 -10.75
CA HIS A 70 1.94 3.73 -9.96
C HIS A 70 0.66 4.11 -9.19
N ILE A 71 0.42 5.41 -8.95
CA ILE A 71 -0.72 5.95 -8.20
C ILE A 71 -1.84 6.42 -9.17
N ALA A 72 -1.54 6.54 -10.47
CA ALA A 72 -2.43 7.13 -11.46
C ALA A 72 -3.82 6.46 -11.52
N ASN A 73 -3.89 5.13 -11.36
CA ASN A 73 -5.16 4.41 -11.31
C ASN A 73 -6.04 4.89 -10.15
N ALA A 74 -5.45 5.09 -8.97
CA ALA A 74 -6.18 5.58 -7.80
C ALA A 74 -6.64 7.02 -7.99
N VAL A 75 -5.83 7.88 -8.63
CA VAL A 75 -6.23 9.25 -9.00
C VAL A 75 -7.42 9.22 -9.96
N HIS A 76 -7.39 8.37 -10.98
CA HIS A 76 -8.47 8.24 -11.95
C HIS A 76 -9.76 7.73 -11.29
N ALA A 77 -9.69 6.66 -10.48
CA ALA A 77 -10.85 6.12 -9.76
C ALA A 77 -11.38 7.04 -8.64
N GLY A 78 -10.53 7.94 -8.15
CA GLY A 78 -10.84 8.94 -7.14
C GLY A 78 -11.21 10.32 -7.68
N GLN A 79 -11.38 10.47 -9.00
CA GLN A 79 -11.68 11.77 -9.61
C GLN A 79 -12.94 12.40 -9.00
N GLY A 80 -12.82 13.65 -8.55
CA GLY A 80 -13.92 14.39 -7.91
C GLY A 80 -14.18 14.02 -6.45
N LYS A 81 -13.34 13.17 -5.84
CA LYS A 81 -13.41 12.84 -4.40
C LYS A 81 -12.37 13.61 -3.60
N GLU A 82 -12.52 13.56 -2.28
CA GLU A 82 -11.54 14.11 -1.35
C GLU A 82 -10.23 13.33 -1.41
N LEU A 83 -9.11 14.00 -1.10
CA LEU A 83 -7.78 13.38 -1.11
C LEU A 83 -7.72 12.11 -0.24
N ALA A 84 -8.42 12.10 0.89
CA ALA A 84 -8.50 10.94 1.77
C ALA A 84 -9.08 9.70 1.07
N ASP A 85 -10.05 9.89 0.17
CA ASP A 85 -10.62 8.79 -0.60
C ASP A 85 -9.65 8.27 -1.65
N VAL A 86 -8.91 9.16 -2.33
CA VAL A 86 -7.84 8.76 -3.27
C VAL A 86 -6.76 7.94 -2.57
N ILE A 87 -6.39 8.33 -1.33
CA ILE A 87 -5.41 7.60 -0.52
C ILE A 87 -5.94 6.19 -0.16
N LYS A 88 -7.22 6.09 0.24
CA LYS A 88 -7.85 4.80 0.53
C LYS A 88 -7.89 3.90 -0.70
N ILE A 89 -8.28 4.45 -1.86
CA ILE A 89 -8.25 3.74 -3.14
C ILE A 89 -6.83 3.28 -3.47
N ASN A 90 -5.82 4.14 -3.31
CA ASN A 90 -4.42 3.76 -3.54
C ASN A 90 -3.98 2.60 -2.65
N ALA A 91 -4.33 2.60 -1.35
CA ALA A 91 -4.02 1.48 -0.46
C ALA A 91 -4.72 0.18 -0.90
N ALA A 92 -5.99 0.24 -1.28
CA ALA A 92 -6.75 -0.90 -1.76
C ALA A 92 -6.24 -1.44 -3.11
N ASP A 93 -5.87 -0.56 -4.04
CA ASP A 93 -5.33 -0.95 -5.35
C ASP A 93 -3.95 -1.60 -5.21
N ASN A 94 -3.10 -1.08 -4.33
CA ASN A 94 -1.82 -1.72 -4.04
C ASN A 94 -2.02 -3.08 -3.35
N ALA A 95 -3.00 -3.22 -2.45
CA ALA A 95 -3.36 -4.52 -1.87
C ALA A 95 -3.79 -5.55 -2.93
N LYS A 96 -4.60 -5.13 -3.92
CA LYS A 96 -4.97 -5.98 -5.07
C LYS A 96 -3.76 -6.33 -5.94
N ALA A 97 -2.89 -5.35 -6.21
CA ALA A 97 -1.70 -5.53 -7.03
C ALA A 97 -0.72 -6.55 -6.42
N LEU A 98 -0.61 -6.61 -5.08
CA LEU A 98 0.19 -7.63 -4.41
C LEU A 98 -0.29 -9.05 -4.74
N ALA A 99 -1.60 -9.29 -4.76
CA ALA A 99 -2.16 -10.60 -5.10
C ALA A 99 -2.09 -10.89 -6.61
N SER A 100 -2.29 -9.89 -7.48
CA SER A 100 -2.33 -10.10 -8.92
C SER A 100 -0.95 -10.19 -9.58
N ASN A 101 0.06 -9.53 -9.01
CA ASN A 101 1.38 -9.37 -9.62
C ASN A 101 2.45 -10.28 -8.98
N SER A 102 2.07 -11.10 -8.01
CA SER A 102 2.94 -12.08 -7.38
C SER A 102 2.24 -13.43 -7.32
N GLN A 103 2.84 -14.44 -7.95
CA GLN A 103 2.35 -15.81 -7.83
C GLN A 103 2.47 -16.31 -6.39
N ILE A 104 3.56 -15.99 -5.68
CA ILE A 104 3.78 -16.42 -4.29
C ILE A 104 2.69 -15.86 -3.37
N ILE A 105 2.41 -14.56 -3.45
CA ILE A 105 1.39 -13.92 -2.63
C ILE A 105 -0.01 -14.36 -3.07
N GLY A 106 -0.27 -14.41 -4.39
CA GLY A 106 -1.55 -14.84 -4.95
C GLY A 106 -1.92 -16.27 -4.55
N ASP A 107 -1.01 -17.22 -4.71
CA ASP A 107 -1.21 -18.62 -4.30
C ASP A 107 -1.43 -18.73 -2.79
N ALA A 108 -0.73 -17.93 -1.98
CA ALA A 108 -0.91 -17.90 -0.53
C ALA A 108 -2.30 -17.37 -0.12
N VAL A 109 -2.82 -16.36 -0.82
CA VAL A 109 -4.18 -15.85 -0.62
C VAL A 109 -5.23 -16.88 -1.04
N VAL A 110 -5.09 -17.49 -2.22
CA VAL A 110 -6.02 -18.52 -2.72
C VAL A 110 -6.09 -19.72 -1.78
N ASN A 111 -4.96 -20.12 -1.20
CA ASN A 111 -4.88 -21.23 -0.25
C ASN A 111 -5.25 -20.84 1.19
N ASN A 112 -5.72 -19.60 1.42
CA ASN A 112 -6.05 -19.05 2.74
C ASN A 112 -4.89 -19.08 3.75
N SER A 113 -3.63 -19.12 3.28
CA SER A 113 -2.45 -19.10 4.16
C SER A 113 -1.99 -17.69 4.52
N VAL A 114 -2.40 -16.70 3.72
CA VAL A 114 -2.17 -15.26 3.95
C VAL A 114 -3.45 -14.47 3.69
N VAL A 115 -3.74 -13.49 4.54
CA VAL A 115 -4.78 -12.47 4.28
C VAL A 115 -4.12 -11.13 3.95
N ILE A 116 -4.64 -10.43 2.94
CA ILE A 116 -4.25 -9.06 2.63
C ILE A 116 -5.35 -8.12 3.12
N LYS A 117 -4.96 -7.08 3.84
CA LYS A 117 -5.84 -5.99 4.29
C LYS A 117 -5.30 -4.65 3.82
N SER A 118 -6.19 -3.69 3.59
CA SER A 118 -5.85 -2.28 3.40
C SER A 118 -6.44 -1.46 4.54
N ALA A 119 -5.73 -0.42 4.95
CA ALA A 119 -6.20 0.50 5.98
C ALA A 119 -5.70 1.93 5.75
N TYR A 120 -6.31 2.87 6.46
CA TYR A 120 -5.98 4.28 6.46
C TYR A 120 -5.63 4.74 7.87
N TYR A 121 -4.45 5.32 8.04
CA TYR A 121 -3.98 5.88 9.29
C TYR A 121 -4.29 7.37 9.40
N ASN A 122 -5.09 7.76 10.39
CA ASN A 122 -5.36 9.15 10.74
C ASN A 122 -4.20 9.69 11.58
N LEU A 123 -3.47 10.68 11.06
CA LEU A 123 -2.31 11.27 11.75
C LEU A 123 -2.75 12.07 12.98
N GLY A 124 -3.88 12.77 12.88
CA GLY A 124 -4.38 13.61 13.98
C GLY A 124 -4.86 12.81 15.19
N SER A 125 -5.54 11.68 14.98
CA SER A 125 -6.12 10.87 16.06
C SER A 125 -5.30 9.64 16.44
N GLY A 126 -4.41 9.17 15.56
CA GLY A 126 -3.70 7.90 15.73
C GLY A 126 -4.55 6.66 15.43
N VAL A 127 -5.76 6.82 14.90
CA VAL A 127 -6.67 5.71 14.58
C VAL A 127 -6.34 5.10 13.23
N VAL A 128 -6.37 3.77 13.14
CA VAL A 128 -6.27 3.01 11.89
C VAL A 128 -7.65 2.50 11.50
N ASP A 129 -8.18 2.98 10.39
CA ASP A 129 -9.45 2.53 9.81
C ASP A 129 -9.20 1.49 8.72
N PHE A 130 -9.71 0.28 8.91
CA PHE A 130 -9.68 -0.73 7.85
C PHE A 130 -10.60 -0.34 6.70
N ILE A 131 -10.15 -0.60 5.47
CA ILE A 131 -10.89 -0.35 4.25
C ILE A 131 -11.49 -1.69 3.82
N ASP A 132 -12.82 -1.76 3.80
CA ASP A 132 -13.59 -2.93 3.36
C ASP A 132 -13.60 -3.09 1.83
#